data_AF-A0A933HPW5-F1
#
_entry.id   AF-A0A933HPW5-F1
#
_cell.length_a   1.000
_cell.length_b   1.000
_cell.length_c   1.000
_cell.angle_alpha   90.00
_cell.angle_beta   90.00
_cell.angle_gamma   90.00
#
_symmetry.space_group_name_H-M   'P 1'
#
loop_
_entity.id
_entity.type
_entity.pdbx_description
1 polymer ?
#
loop_
_entity_poly.entity_id
_entity_poly.type
_entity_poly.pdbx_seq_one_letter_code
_entity_poly.pdbx_strand_id
1 'polypeptide(L)'
;MKLSRNQKLTIGAATLWMLVYPLVFVFLWLATFGSIIMTATTRQEPPFALFGIFACIMPFHFLTIAISLGLMAFYWAHIIKNTTTSDALRIIFGVGIFWFGYLAMPIYFYFFVWRDETPTWARPSTSLATPTKADAISAATP
;
A
#
# COMPACT_ATOMS: atom_id res chain seq x y z
N MET A 1 16.22 4.30 1.90
CA MET A 1 16.41 5.76 1.73
C MET A 1 15.99 6.44 3.02
N LYS A 2 16.72 7.42 3.55
CA LYS A 2 16.26 8.15 4.75
C LYS A 2 15.25 9.22 4.33
N LEU A 3 14.02 9.11 4.80
CA LEU A 3 12.95 10.08 4.55
C LEU A 3 12.84 11.05 5.72
N SER A 4 12.57 12.32 5.44
CA SER A 4 12.28 13.30 6.49
C SER A 4 10.94 12.99 7.16
N ARG A 5 10.74 13.50 8.38
CA ARG A 5 9.51 13.28 9.14
C ARG A 5 8.26 13.75 8.37
N ASN A 6 8.36 14.89 7.70
CA ASN A 6 7.25 15.45 6.91
C ASN A 6 6.94 14.56 5.70
N GLN A 7 7.95 14.02 5.01
CA GLN A 7 7.75 13.07 3.92
C GLN A 7 7.04 11.80 4.39
N LYS A 8 7.47 11.23 5.53
CA LYS A 8 6.81 10.07 6.13
C LYS A 8 5.35 10.36 6.43
N LEU A 9 5.03 11.53 6.98
CA LEU A 9 3.66 11.92 7.30
C LEU A 9 2.80 12.06 6.03
N THR A 10 3.31 12.72 5.00
CA THR A 10 2.59 12.88 3.71
C THR A 10 2.30 11.53 3.07
N ILE A 11 3.30 10.64 3.00
CA ILE A 11 3.12 9.30 2.44
C ILE A 11 2.12 8.50 3.29
N GLY A 12 2.24 8.57 4.62
CA GLY A 12 1.33 7.89 5.54
C GLY A 12 -0.12 8.36 5.39
N ALA A 13 -0.33 9.67 5.28
CA ALA A 13 -1.65 10.24 5.06
C ALA A 13 -2.24 9.81 3.71
N ALA A 14 -1.44 9.80 2.64
CA ALA A 14 -1.86 9.32 1.32
C ALA A 14 -2.21 7.81 1.35
N THR A 15 -1.42 6.99 2.04
CA THR A 15 -1.71 5.55 2.21
C THR A 15 -2.95 5.31 3.06
N LEU A 16 -3.16 6.11 4.10
CA LEU A 16 -4.40 6.06 4.89
C LEU A 16 -5.61 6.49 4.06
N TRP A 17 -5.46 7.49 3.20
CA TRP A 17 -6.50 7.90 2.24
C TRP A 17 -6.90 6.73 1.33
N MET A 18 -5.96 5.89 0.88
CA MET A 18 -6.27 4.69 0.09
C MET A 18 -7.11 3.65 0.84
N LEU A 19 -7.03 3.60 2.17
CA LEU A 19 -7.87 2.73 2.99
C LEU A 19 -9.26 3.34 3.22
N VAL A 20 -9.31 4.65 3.50
CA VAL A 20 -10.56 5.34 3.85
C VAL A 20 -11.43 5.61 2.63
N TYR A 21 -10.83 5.97 1.50
CA TYR A 21 -11.55 6.36 0.29
C TYR A 21 -12.52 5.27 -0.21
N PRO A 22 -12.13 3.98 -0.35
CA PRO A 22 -13.07 2.95 -0.80
C PRO A 22 -14.28 2.81 0.10
N LEU A 23 -14.12 2.96 1.43
CA LEU A 23 -15.23 2.88 2.38
C LEU A 23 -16.20 4.05 2.19
N VAL A 24 -15.67 5.28 2.08
CA VAL A 24 -16.47 6.48 1.81
C VAL A 24 -17.17 6.36 0.45
N PHE A 25 -16.46 5.89 -0.57
CA PHE A 25 -16.99 5.71 -1.91
C PHE A 25 -18.13 4.69 -1.94
N VAL A 26 -17.94 3.51 -1.32
CA VAL A 26 -19.01 2.48 -1.21
C VAL A 26 -20.22 3.03 -0.45
N PHE A 27 -20.01 3.74 0.65
CA PHE A 27 -21.10 4.33 1.42
C PHE A 27 -21.91 5.35 0.58
N LEU A 28 -21.21 6.28 -0.09
CA LEU A 28 -21.85 7.27 -0.97
C LEU A 28 -22.58 6.61 -2.15
N TRP A 29 -21.98 5.56 -2.71
CA TRP A 29 -22.59 4.77 -3.77
C TRP A 29 -23.88 4.10 -3.31
N LEU A 30 -23.87 3.40 -2.17
CA LEU A 30 -25.04 2.77 -1.59
C LEU A 30 -26.14 3.78 -1.25
N ALA A 31 -25.78 4.96 -0.71
CA ALA A 31 -26.73 6.03 -0.44
C ALA A 31 -27.39 6.54 -1.73
N THR A 32 -26.59 6.70 -2.80
CA THR A 32 -27.10 7.12 -4.11
C THR A 32 -28.03 6.06 -4.71
N PHE A 33 -27.64 4.78 -4.67
CA PHE A 33 -28.48 3.67 -5.14
C PHE A 33 -29.79 3.55 -4.37
N GLY A 34 -29.74 3.68 -3.04
CA GLY A 34 -30.94 3.71 -2.20
C GLY A 34 -31.89 4.83 -2.61
N SER A 35 -31.36 6.05 -2.83
CA SER A 35 -32.15 7.18 -3.32
C SER A 35 -32.77 6.92 -4.70
N ILE A 36 -32.05 6.28 -5.62
CA ILE A 36 -32.59 5.93 -6.95
C ILE A 36 -33.75 4.96 -6.80
N ILE A 37 -33.61 3.90 -6.01
CA ILE A 37 -34.67 2.90 -5.84
C ILE A 37 -35.94 3.55 -5.27
N MET A 38 -35.79 4.42 -4.27
CA MET A 38 -36.94 5.13 -3.69
C MET A 38 -37.60 6.07 -4.71
N THR A 39 -36.81 6.84 -5.47
CA THR A 39 -37.35 7.82 -6.43
C THR A 39 -37.92 7.17 -7.70
N ALA A 40 -37.31 6.10 -8.21
CA ALA A 40 -37.75 5.40 -9.42
C ALA A 40 -39.13 4.77 -9.28
N THR A 41 -39.54 4.42 -8.07
CA THR A 41 -40.92 3.96 -7.80
C THR A 41 -41.96 5.07 -7.87
N THR A 42 -41.53 6.34 -7.84
CA THR A 42 -42.42 7.52 -7.76
C THR A 42 -42.36 8.43 -8.98
N ARG A 43 -41.25 8.45 -9.73
CA ARG A 43 -41.05 9.29 -10.91
C ARG A 43 -40.38 8.46 -12.01
N GLN A 44 -40.92 8.49 -13.23
CA GLN A 44 -40.37 7.78 -14.39
C GLN A 44 -39.19 8.51 -15.07
N GLU A 45 -38.73 9.62 -14.51
CA GLU A 45 -37.59 10.36 -15.06
C GLU A 45 -36.32 10.12 -14.23
N PRO A 46 -35.15 9.94 -14.88
CA PRO A 46 -33.88 9.79 -14.17
C PRO A 46 -33.59 11.07 -13.38
N PRO A 47 -33.25 10.97 -12.08
CA PRO A 47 -33.08 12.14 -11.25
C PRO A 47 -31.85 12.93 -11.69
N PHE A 48 -32.03 14.18 -12.14
CA PHE A 48 -30.93 15.09 -12.49
C PHE A 48 -29.85 15.21 -11.40
N ALA A 49 -30.24 15.01 -10.13
CA ALA A 49 -29.34 14.97 -8.97
C ALA A 49 -28.22 13.91 -9.10
N LEU A 50 -28.48 12.77 -9.76
CA LEU A 50 -27.47 11.73 -10.01
C LEU A 50 -26.29 12.28 -10.83
N PHE A 51 -26.61 13.06 -11.87
CA PHE A 51 -25.61 13.64 -12.77
C PHE A 51 -24.73 14.65 -12.03
N GLY A 52 -25.34 15.47 -11.16
CA GLY A 52 -24.60 16.41 -10.31
C GLY A 52 -23.65 15.72 -9.34
N ILE A 53 -24.12 14.69 -8.62
CA ILE A 53 -23.30 13.91 -7.69
C ILE A 53 -22.12 13.26 -8.43
N PHE A 54 -22.38 12.65 -9.59
CA PHE A 54 -21.35 12.03 -10.41
C PHE A 54 -20.31 13.05 -10.89
N ALA A 55 -20.75 14.21 -11.39
CA ALA A 55 -19.87 15.28 -11.83
C ALA A 55 -18.96 15.79 -10.71
N CYS A 56 -19.45 15.82 -9.46
CA CYS A 56 -18.63 16.18 -8.30
C CYS A 56 -17.67 15.08 -7.88
N ILE A 57 -18.09 13.81 -7.85
CA ILE A 57 -17.28 12.68 -7.34
C ILE A 57 -16.18 12.28 -8.33
N MET A 58 -16.44 12.34 -9.64
CA MET A 58 -15.51 11.83 -10.65
C MET A 58 -14.12 12.49 -10.61
N PRO A 59 -13.97 13.82 -10.50
CA PRO A 59 -12.65 14.44 -10.34
C PRO A 59 -11.88 13.92 -9.12
N PHE A 60 -12.56 13.74 -7.98
CA PHE A 60 -11.94 13.16 -6.77
C PHE A 60 -11.54 11.70 -6.99
N HIS A 61 -12.33 10.94 -7.74
CA HIS A 61 -11.98 9.57 -8.08
C HIS A 61 -10.73 9.49 -8.95
N PHE A 62 -10.62 10.31 -10.00
CA PHE A 62 -9.43 10.39 -10.85
C PHE A 62 -8.19 10.86 -10.08
N LEU A 63 -8.35 11.83 -9.19
CA LEU A 63 -7.27 12.26 -8.29
C LEU A 63 -6.81 11.10 -7.39
N THR A 64 -7.75 10.32 -6.88
CA THR A 64 -7.44 9.13 -6.06
C THR A 64 -6.69 8.07 -6.86
N ILE A 65 -7.07 7.83 -8.12
CA ILE A 65 -6.34 6.91 -9.02
C ILE A 65 -4.90 7.41 -9.23
N ALA A 66 -4.72 8.71 -9.49
CA ALA A 66 -3.39 9.29 -9.66
C ALA A 66 -2.53 9.15 -8.40
N ILE A 67 -3.11 9.41 -7.21
CA ILE A 67 -2.44 9.20 -5.92
C ILE A 67 -2.07 7.74 -5.72
N SER A 68 -2.97 6.81 -6.04
CA SER A 68 -2.73 5.36 -5.93
C SER A 68 -1.56 4.91 -6.80
N LEU A 69 -1.52 5.34 -8.07
CA LEU A 69 -0.41 5.05 -8.98
C LEU A 69 0.92 5.65 -8.48
N GLY A 70 0.88 6.89 -7.99
CA GLY A 70 2.05 7.55 -7.40
C GLY A 70 2.58 6.81 -6.16
N LEU A 71 1.69 6.37 -5.27
CA LEU A 71 2.04 5.55 -4.11
C LEU A 71 2.62 4.20 -4.53
N MET A 72 2.02 3.52 -5.51
CA MET A 72 2.53 2.25 -6.02
C MET A 72 3.96 2.37 -6.54
N ALA A 73 4.22 3.38 -7.38
CA ALA A 73 5.57 3.67 -7.89
C ALA A 73 6.55 3.99 -6.74
N PHE A 74 6.12 4.80 -5.77
CA PHE A 74 6.92 5.11 -4.58
C PHE A 74 7.30 3.86 -3.78
N TYR A 75 6.31 3.00 -3.47
CA TYR A 75 6.55 1.81 -2.66
C TYR A 75 7.46 0.80 -3.36
N TRP A 76 7.31 0.60 -4.67
CA TRP A 76 8.24 -0.23 -5.43
C TRP A 76 9.65 0.34 -5.43
N ALA A 77 9.82 1.64 -5.68
CA ALA A 77 11.13 2.28 -5.59
C ALA A 77 11.74 2.14 -4.19
N HIS A 78 10.92 2.23 -3.14
CA HIS A 78 11.35 2.03 -1.75
C HIS A 78 11.78 0.58 -1.48
N ILE A 79 10.99 -0.42 -1.91
CA ILE A 79 11.31 -1.85 -1.80
C ILE A 79 12.63 -2.18 -2.50
N ILE A 80 12.80 -1.69 -3.72
CA ILE A 80 14.02 -1.94 -4.52
C ILE A 80 15.22 -1.32 -3.83
N LYS A 81 15.10 -0.11 -3.28
CA LYS A 81 16.23 0.58 -2.63
C LYS A 81 16.43 0.21 -1.15
N ASN A 82 15.56 -0.59 -0.54
CA ASN A 82 15.70 -1.01 0.85
C ASN A 82 16.53 -2.30 0.95
N THR A 83 17.85 -2.16 0.93
CA THR A 83 18.81 -3.28 1.04
C THR A 83 18.92 -3.88 2.45
N THR A 84 18.28 -3.27 3.45
CA THR A 84 18.31 -3.77 4.84
C THR A 84 17.25 -4.83 5.11
N THR A 85 16.31 -5.03 4.18
CA THR A 85 15.25 -6.05 4.25
C THR A 85 15.68 -7.28 3.47
N SER A 86 15.32 -8.47 3.96
CA SER A 86 15.59 -9.73 3.25
C SER A 86 14.94 -9.74 1.86
N ASP A 87 15.60 -10.39 0.90
CA ASP A 87 15.12 -10.43 -0.49
C ASP A 87 13.75 -11.12 -0.61
N ALA A 88 13.52 -12.16 0.19
CA ALA A 88 12.23 -12.84 0.27
C ALA A 88 11.10 -11.87 0.65
N LEU A 89 11.30 -11.03 1.67
CA LEU A 89 10.29 -10.04 2.07
C LEU A 89 10.13 -8.93 1.05
N ARG A 90 11.20 -8.49 0.40
CA ARG A 90 11.12 -7.51 -0.71
C ARG A 90 10.25 -8.04 -1.85
N ILE A 91 10.39 -9.31 -2.20
CA ILE A 91 9.54 -9.97 -3.22
C ILE A 91 8.09 -10.09 -2.73
N ILE A 92 7.87 -10.59 -1.51
CA ILE A 92 6.54 -10.76 -0.93
C ILE A 92 5.79 -9.41 -0.90
N PHE A 93 6.44 -8.34 -0.46
CA PHE A 93 5.81 -7.02 -0.45
C PHE A 93 5.72 -6.40 -1.83
N GLY A 94 6.66 -6.64 -2.75
CA GLY A 94 6.57 -6.18 -4.14
C GLY A 94 5.34 -6.74 -4.85
N VAL A 95 5.17 -8.07 -4.79
CA VAL A 95 4.01 -8.78 -5.34
C VAL A 95 2.74 -8.46 -4.54
N GLY A 96 2.85 -8.40 -3.22
CA GLY A 96 1.74 -8.08 -2.32
C GLY A 96 1.17 -6.69 -2.56
N ILE A 97 2.00 -5.68 -2.84
CA ILE A 97 1.52 -4.34 -3.18
C ILE A 97 0.83 -4.32 -4.54
N PHE A 98 1.29 -5.11 -5.51
CA PHE A 98 0.66 -5.20 -6.82
C PHE A 98 -0.75 -5.82 -6.75
N TRP A 99 -0.91 -6.94 -6.04
CA TRP A 99 -2.19 -7.65 -5.96
C TRP A 99 -3.10 -7.17 -4.83
N PHE A 100 -2.52 -6.79 -3.69
CA PHE A 100 -3.22 -6.47 -2.44
C PHE A 100 -2.86 -5.07 -1.95
N GLY A 101 -2.73 -4.09 -2.85
CA GLY A 101 -2.28 -2.73 -2.53
C GLY A 101 -2.95 -2.11 -1.30
N TYR A 102 -4.27 -2.28 -1.17
CA TYR A 102 -5.04 -1.76 -0.03
C TYR A 102 -4.60 -2.29 1.34
N LEU A 103 -4.04 -3.50 1.43
CA LEU A 103 -3.57 -4.09 2.69
C LEU A 103 -2.05 -4.08 2.79
N ALA A 104 -1.36 -4.41 1.69
CA ALA A 104 0.09 -4.53 1.67
C ALA A 104 0.78 -3.16 1.83
N MET A 105 0.26 -2.09 1.22
CA MET A 105 0.85 -0.75 1.36
C MET A 105 0.84 -0.23 2.81
N PRO A 106 -0.29 -0.24 3.56
CA PRO A 106 -0.29 0.24 4.95
C PRO A 106 0.56 -0.63 5.87
N ILE A 107 0.56 -1.95 5.68
CA ILE A 107 1.43 -2.86 6.45
C ILE A 107 2.90 -2.54 6.16
N TYR A 108 3.26 -2.41 4.88
CA TYR A 108 4.63 -2.09 4.48
C TYR A 108 5.05 -0.71 5.01
N PHE A 109 4.16 0.29 4.93
CA PHE A 109 4.39 1.61 5.48
C PHE A 109 4.78 1.55 6.95
N TYR A 110 3.96 0.85 7.75
CA TYR A 110 4.15 0.75 9.19
C TYR A 110 5.50 0.13 9.55
N PHE A 111 5.90 -0.96 8.87
CA PHE A 111 7.13 -1.67 9.21
C PHE A 111 8.40 -1.06 8.61
N PHE A 112 8.36 -0.57 7.37
CA PHE A 112 9.57 -0.23 6.61
C PHE A 112 9.72 1.24 6.25
N VAL A 113 8.66 2.05 6.32
CA VAL A 113 8.72 3.48 5.98
C VAL A 113 8.63 4.35 7.24
N TRP A 114 7.73 3.99 8.16
CA TRP A 114 7.51 4.73 9.40
C TRP A 114 8.70 4.60 10.36
N ARG A 115 9.16 3.36 10.56
CA ARG A 115 10.31 3.05 11.43
C ARG A 115 11.62 3.49 10.78
N ASP A 116 12.57 3.93 11.60
CA ASP A 116 13.90 4.32 11.13
C ASP A 116 14.79 3.11 10.85
N GLU A 117 14.51 1.98 11.50
CA GLU A 117 15.23 0.72 11.33
C GLU A 117 14.31 -0.42 10.93
N THR A 118 14.82 -1.25 10.02
CA THR A 118 14.17 -2.49 9.62
C THR A 118 14.09 -3.44 10.82
N PRO A 119 12.91 -4.02 11.11
CA PRO A 119 12.72 -4.99 12.20
C PRO A 119 13.70 -6.15 12.09
N THR A 120 14.19 -6.66 13.23
CA THR A 120 15.22 -7.71 13.27
C THR A 120 14.81 -8.99 12.53
N TRP A 121 13.55 -9.40 12.63
CA TRP A 121 12.99 -10.56 11.90
C TRP A 121 12.94 -10.36 10.38
N ALA A 122 12.98 -9.11 9.90
CA ALA A 122 12.90 -8.76 8.49
C ALA A 122 14.26 -8.54 7.84
N ARG A 123 15.34 -8.52 8.63
CA ARG A 123 16.70 -8.39 8.12
C ARG A 123 17.08 -9.69 7.40
N PRO A 124 17.99 -9.65 6.41
CA PRO A 124 18.60 -10.86 5.89
C PRO A 124 19.12 -11.66 7.09
N SER A 125 18.66 -12.90 7.25
CA SER A 125 19.31 -13.82 8.17
C SER A 125 20.77 -13.84 7.75
N THR A 126 21.67 -13.40 8.62
CA THR A 126 23.08 -13.72 8.49
C THR A 126 23.11 -15.23 8.51
N SER A 127 23.00 -15.83 7.32
CA SER A 127 23.17 -17.26 7.13
C SER A 127 24.42 -17.56 7.93
N LEU A 128 24.30 -18.40 8.96
CA LEU A 128 25.44 -19.05 9.59
C LEU A 128 26.39 -19.34 8.45
N ALA A 129 27.53 -18.65 8.42
CA ALA A 129 28.46 -18.76 7.31
C ALA A 129 28.61 -20.26 7.09
N THR A 130 28.24 -20.77 5.91
CA THR A 130 28.55 -22.15 5.55
C THR A 130 30.02 -22.28 5.90
N PRO A 131 30.40 -23.11 6.90
CA PRO A 131 31.76 -23.13 7.39
C PRO A 131 32.62 -23.27 6.16
N THR A 132 33.49 -22.31 5.97
CA THR A 132 34.32 -22.26 4.77
C THR A 132 35.04 -23.60 4.74
N LYS A 133 35.30 -24.18 3.56
CA LYS A 133 36.00 -25.48 3.49
C LYS A 133 37.29 -25.50 4.33
N ALA A 134 37.90 -24.33 4.54
CA ALA A 134 39.01 -24.09 5.47
C ALA A 134 38.66 -24.38 6.96
N ASP A 135 37.50 -23.94 7.45
CA ASP A 135 37.02 -24.18 8.81
C ASP A 135 36.67 -25.65 9.02
N ALA A 136 36.14 -26.31 7.99
CA ALA A 136 35.90 -27.76 7.99
C ALA A 136 37.20 -28.59 8.01
N ILE A 137 38.27 -28.10 7.37
CA ILE A 137 39.59 -28.76 7.38
C ILE A 137 40.29 -28.55 8.72
N SER A 138 40.22 -27.34 9.31
CA SER A 138 40.81 -27.06 10.63
C SER A 138 40.18 -27.87 11.76
N ALA A 139 38.90 -28.25 11.64
CA ALA A 139 38.21 -29.08 12.63
C ALA A 139 38.50 -30.59 12.49
N ALA A 140 39.16 -31.01 11.40
CA ALA A 140 39.40 -32.42 11.08
C ALA A 140 40.82 -32.93 11.41
N THR A 141 41.72 -32.06 11.89
CA THR A 141 43.07 -32.44 12.35
C THR A 141 43.08 -32.54 13.89
N PRO A 142 43.22 -33.75 14.47
CA PRO A 142 43.36 -33.98 15.91
C PRO A 142 44.72 -33.53 16.46
#